data_AF-A0A448KN16-F1
#
_entry.id   AF-A0A448KN16-F1
#
_cell.length_a   1.000
_cell.length_b   1.000
_cell.length_c   1.000
_cell.angle_alpha   90.00
_cell.angle_beta   90.00
_cell.angle_gamma   90.00
#
_symmetry.space_group_name_H-M   'P 1'
#
loop_
_entity.id
_entity.type
_entity.pdbx_description
1 polymer ?
#
loop_
_entity_poly.entity_id
_entity_poly.type
_entity_poly.pdbx_seq_one_letter_code
_entity_poly.pdbx_strand_id
1 'polypeptide(L)'
;MLKSQKFLIHSCDDVELDLKRKAKLEYRISYDTSKSPKALVFMVGGWGATKNIKFYDFERENIAKNFNVICVQVYHHAIHRRISTESKYSAKNVFEKEDVERIKSYFESIAWDSKNINEQNAPFAAQKLIQRVAELKSQGIMAKDFQLEFTLGTVPARDEYENAGIMSAIDYINALKHLDQIIGGGGVAF
;
A
#
# COMPACT_ATOMS: atom_id res chain seq x y z
N MET A 1 -0.96 24.26 20.42
CA MET A 1 -0.97 24.25 18.94
C MET A 1 -0.74 22.82 18.45
N LEU A 2 -1.51 22.32 17.48
CA LEU A 2 -1.29 20.98 16.95
C LEU A 2 0.07 20.87 16.25
N LYS A 3 0.84 19.83 16.63
CA LYS A 3 2.10 19.45 15.98
C LYS A 3 1.98 18.03 15.44
N SER A 4 2.44 17.84 14.20
CA SER A 4 2.55 16.54 13.53
C SER A 4 4.03 16.24 13.25
N GLN A 5 4.48 15.01 13.50
CA GLN A 5 5.84 14.57 13.21
C GLN A 5 5.81 13.20 12.51
N LYS A 6 6.81 12.96 11.66
CA LYS A 6 6.99 11.72 10.90
C LYS A 6 8.35 11.12 11.22
N PHE A 7 8.38 9.79 11.36
CA PHE A 7 9.58 9.02 11.62
C PHE A 7 9.73 7.89 10.61
N LEU A 8 10.98 7.52 10.35
CA LEU A 8 11.37 6.38 9.52
C LEU A 8 12.42 5.57 10.28
N ILE A 9 12.05 4.40 10.76
CA ILE A 9 12.88 3.57 11.65
C ILE A 9 13.14 2.20 11.05
N HIS A 10 14.19 1.53 11.51
CA HIS A 10 14.32 0.10 11.30
C HIS A 10 13.35 -0.62 12.25
N SER A 11 12.50 -1.49 11.70
CA SER A 11 11.69 -2.42 12.49
C SER A 11 12.52 -3.69 12.73
N CYS A 12 11.99 -4.86 12.42
CA CYS A 12 12.71 -6.13 12.38
C CYS A 12 12.60 -6.76 10.99
N ASP A 13 13.44 -7.77 10.73
CA ASP A 13 13.25 -8.68 9.62
C ASP A 13 11.99 -9.52 9.83
N ASP A 14 11.49 -10.09 8.74
CA ASP A 14 10.29 -10.90 8.75
C ASP A 14 10.63 -12.35 9.02
N VAL A 15 10.32 -12.78 10.23
CA VAL A 15 10.65 -14.12 10.72
C VAL A 15 9.66 -15.17 10.25
N GLU A 16 8.43 -14.77 9.88
CA GLU A 16 7.40 -15.70 9.40
C GLU A 16 7.74 -16.20 7.99
N LEU A 17 8.33 -15.34 7.16
CA LEU A 17 8.71 -15.65 5.79
C LEU A 17 10.22 -15.83 5.56
N ASP A 18 11.04 -15.67 6.60
CA ASP A 18 12.51 -15.65 6.54
C ASP A 18 13.04 -14.63 5.50
N LEU A 19 12.45 -13.42 5.52
CA LEU A 19 12.76 -12.35 4.56
C LEU A 19 13.37 -11.13 5.24
N LYS A 20 14.42 -10.58 4.63
CA LYS A 20 14.99 -9.29 5.01
C LYS A 20 14.09 -8.14 4.57
N ARG A 21 13.78 -7.22 5.48
CA ARG A 21 12.99 -6.03 5.14
C ARG A 21 13.87 -4.92 4.57
N LYS A 22 13.51 -4.45 3.37
CA LYS A 22 14.22 -3.36 2.69
C LYS A 22 13.68 -1.98 3.08
N ALA A 23 12.37 -1.86 3.25
CA ALA A 23 11.73 -0.61 3.62
C ALA A 23 11.91 -0.31 5.13
N LYS A 24 12.08 0.98 5.47
CA LYS A 24 11.96 1.46 6.85
C LYS A 24 10.49 1.51 7.26
N LEU A 25 10.19 1.22 8.52
CA LEU A 25 8.87 1.43 9.08
C LEU A 25 8.58 2.93 9.19
N GLU A 26 7.46 3.36 8.60
CA GLU A 26 6.97 4.73 8.75
C GLU A 26 5.95 4.78 9.89
N TYR A 27 6.09 5.75 10.79
CA TYR A 27 5.02 6.11 11.69
C TYR A 27 4.96 7.61 11.89
N ARG A 28 3.78 8.10 12.25
CA ARG A 28 3.50 9.53 12.45
C ARG A 28 2.85 9.74 13.79
N ILE A 29 3.11 10.88 14.41
CA ILE A 29 2.45 11.28 15.65
C ILE A 29 1.81 12.65 15.49
N SER A 30 0.69 12.85 16.18
CA SER A 30 0.13 14.16 16.46
C SER A 30 -0.07 14.38 17.94
N TYR A 31 0.17 15.60 18.39
CA TYR A 31 -0.19 16.05 19.73
C TYR A 31 -0.39 17.56 19.72
N ASP A 32 -1.15 18.06 20.68
CA ASP A 32 -1.36 19.49 20.86
C ASP A 32 -0.40 20.04 21.93
N THR A 33 0.51 20.93 21.55
CA THR A 33 1.53 21.50 22.47
C THR A 33 0.94 22.34 23.60
N SER A 34 -0.33 22.75 23.52
CA SER A 34 -1.02 23.45 24.62
C SER A 34 -1.66 22.49 25.63
N LYS A 35 -1.55 21.17 25.42
CA LYS A 35 -2.13 20.14 26.27
C LYS A 35 -1.03 19.24 26.82
N SER A 36 -1.11 18.89 28.10
CA SER A 36 -0.28 17.83 28.67
C SER A 36 -0.88 16.46 28.28
N PRO A 37 -0.16 15.60 27.52
CA PRO A 37 -0.68 14.30 27.12
C PRO A 37 -0.89 13.37 28.32
N LYS A 38 -2.01 12.64 28.32
CA LYS A 38 -2.41 11.68 29.36
C LYS A 38 -2.31 10.22 28.90
N ALA A 39 -2.21 9.99 27.59
CA ALA A 39 -2.10 8.67 27.01
C ALA A 39 -1.43 8.70 25.63
N LEU A 40 -0.91 7.55 25.23
CA LEU A 40 -0.58 7.22 23.86
C LEU A 40 -1.77 6.49 23.23
N VAL A 41 -2.22 6.93 22.06
CA VAL A 41 -3.32 6.29 21.32
C VAL A 41 -2.77 5.81 19.99
N PHE A 42 -2.72 4.49 19.79
CA PHE A 42 -2.29 3.90 18.52
C PHE A 42 -3.49 3.65 17.62
N MET A 43 -3.46 4.24 16.43
CA MET A 43 -4.41 3.95 15.36
C MET A 43 -3.98 2.68 14.63
N VAL A 44 -4.85 1.67 14.68
CA VAL A 44 -4.64 0.41 13.95
C VAL A 44 -5.31 0.52 12.58
N GLY A 45 -4.50 0.66 11.54
CA GLY A 45 -4.99 0.83 10.17
C GLY A 45 -5.38 -0.50 9.56
N GLY A 46 -6.62 -0.62 9.07
CA GLY A 46 -7.05 -1.77 8.28
C GLY A 46 -6.56 -1.73 6.83
N TRP A 47 -6.97 -2.74 6.05
CA TRP A 47 -6.53 -2.98 4.67
C TRP A 47 -6.76 -1.82 3.69
N GLY A 48 -7.69 -0.90 4.00
CA GLY A 48 -8.02 0.27 3.19
C GLY A 48 -7.55 1.61 3.76
N ALA A 49 -6.89 1.62 4.93
CA ALA A 49 -6.58 2.85 5.66
C ALA A 49 -5.74 3.84 4.82
N THR A 50 -4.82 3.32 4.00
CA THR A 50 -3.94 4.16 3.17
C THR A 50 -4.49 4.43 1.76
N LYS A 51 -5.76 4.11 1.49
CA LYS A 51 -6.40 4.47 0.20
C LYS A 51 -6.46 5.98 0.04
N ASN A 52 -6.74 6.71 1.12
CA ASN A 52 -6.70 8.18 1.15
C ASN A 52 -5.85 8.65 2.32
N ILE A 53 -4.61 9.04 2.01
CA ILE A 53 -3.61 9.41 3.02
C ILE A 53 -4.03 10.66 3.79
N LYS A 54 -4.63 11.64 3.08
CA LYS A 54 -5.11 12.87 3.72
C LYS A 54 -6.21 12.60 4.74
N PHE A 55 -7.11 11.67 4.42
CA PHE A 55 -8.15 11.26 5.36
C PHE A 55 -7.56 10.55 6.57
N TYR A 56 -6.60 9.66 6.35
CA TYR A 56 -5.94 8.94 7.45
C TYR A 56 -5.12 9.89 8.35
N ASP A 57 -4.43 10.88 7.77
CA ASP A 57 -3.77 11.95 8.53
C ASP A 57 -4.78 12.81 9.31
N PHE A 58 -5.90 13.17 8.68
CA PHE A 58 -6.94 13.96 9.32
C PHE A 58 -7.49 13.27 10.57
N GLU A 59 -7.71 11.95 10.53
CA GLU A 59 -8.18 11.19 11.70
C GLU A 59 -7.18 11.29 12.88
N ARG A 60 -5.89 11.05 12.62
CA ARG A 60 -4.81 11.19 13.62
C ARG A 60 -4.79 12.58 14.24
N GLU A 61 -4.85 13.60 13.38
CA GLU A 61 -4.81 14.99 13.79
C GLU A 61 -6.06 15.38 14.58
N ASN A 62 -7.23 14.90 14.17
CA ASN A 62 -8.49 15.17 14.84
C ASN A 62 -8.53 14.56 16.25
N ILE A 63 -8.01 13.33 16.43
CA ILE A 63 -7.90 12.71 17.76
C ILE A 63 -7.00 13.57 18.66
N ALA A 64 -5.81 13.95 18.20
CA ALA A 64 -4.88 14.77 18.97
C ALA A 64 -5.39 16.20 19.25
N LYS A 65 -6.18 16.78 18.33
CA LYS A 65 -6.85 18.08 18.55
C LYS A 65 -7.90 18.00 19.64
N ASN A 66 -8.67 16.93 19.71
CA ASN A 66 -9.81 16.84 20.62
C ASN A 66 -9.43 16.29 22.01
N PHE A 67 -8.44 15.40 22.09
CA PHE A 67 -8.05 14.73 23.33
C PHE A 67 -6.63 15.09 23.77
N ASN A 68 -6.37 15.02 25.08
CA ASN A 68 -5.04 15.24 25.65
C ASN A 68 -4.18 13.97 25.45
N VAL A 69 -3.83 13.66 24.21
CA VAL A 69 -3.11 12.43 23.86
C VAL A 69 -2.03 12.71 22.82
N ILE A 70 -1.05 11.82 22.76
CA ILE A 70 -0.20 11.67 21.58
C ILE A 70 -0.84 10.57 20.74
N CYS A 71 -1.41 10.94 19.60
CA CYS A 71 -2.00 10.01 18.65
C CYS A 71 -0.93 9.50 17.69
N VAL A 72 -0.73 8.18 17.64
CA VAL A 72 0.30 7.50 16.87
C VAL A 72 -0.35 6.73 15.74
N GLN A 73 0.15 6.90 14.52
CA GLN A 73 -0.29 6.23 13.32
C GLN A 73 0.88 5.47 12.73
N VAL A 74 0.79 4.14 12.77
CA VAL A 74 1.84 3.27 12.25
C VAL A 74 1.43 2.80 10.87
N TYR A 75 2.32 2.98 9.90
CA TYR A 75 2.20 2.40 8.57
C TYR A 75 2.95 1.08 8.61
N HIS A 76 2.37 0.10 9.30
CA HIS A 76 2.97 -1.22 9.44
C HIS A 76 3.27 -1.80 8.05
N HIS A 77 4.28 -2.65 7.97
CA HIS A 77 4.66 -3.25 6.71
C HIS A 77 3.45 -3.96 6.10
N ALA A 78 3.37 -3.86 4.78
CA ALA A 78 2.30 -4.39 3.97
C ALA A 78 0.95 -3.70 4.15
N ILE A 79 0.85 -2.49 4.72
CA ILE A 79 -0.43 -1.76 4.80
C ILE A 79 -0.87 -1.19 3.43
N HIS A 80 0.08 -0.96 2.51
CA HIS A 80 -0.13 -0.22 1.26
C HIS A 80 -0.64 -1.10 0.11
N ARG A 81 -1.80 -1.72 0.29
CA ARG A 81 -2.34 -2.76 -0.62
C ARG A 81 -3.44 -2.29 -1.56
N ARG A 82 -3.80 -1.00 -1.51
CA ARG A 82 -4.83 -0.41 -2.37
C ARG A 82 -4.23 0.69 -3.21
N ILE A 83 -4.85 0.95 -4.37
CA ILE A 83 -4.56 2.16 -5.13
C ILE A 83 -4.83 3.36 -4.22
N SER A 84 -3.79 4.16 -4.01
CA SER A 84 -3.81 5.27 -3.07
C SER A 84 -3.90 6.60 -3.79
N THR A 85 -4.41 7.62 -3.10
CA THR A 85 -4.34 9.02 -3.53
C THR A 85 -2.89 9.53 -3.67
N GLU A 86 -1.92 8.84 -3.09
CA GLU A 86 -0.49 9.16 -3.22
C GLU A 86 0.29 8.01 -3.82
N SER A 87 1.01 8.26 -4.92
CA SER A 87 1.74 7.24 -5.69
C SER A 87 2.72 6.42 -4.84
N LYS A 88 3.42 7.05 -3.90
CA LYS A 88 4.39 6.39 -3.01
C LYS A 88 3.78 5.34 -2.07
N TYR A 89 2.46 5.40 -1.84
CA TYR A 89 1.69 4.48 -1.00
C TYR A 89 0.68 3.67 -1.81
N SER A 90 0.69 3.80 -3.13
CA SER A 90 -0.22 3.10 -4.01
C SER A 90 0.33 1.72 -4.33
N ALA A 91 -0.51 0.71 -4.13
CA ALA A 91 -0.25 -0.61 -4.70
C ALA A 91 -0.09 -0.51 -6.23
N LYS A 92 0.61 -1.49 -6.80
CA LYS A 92 0.78 -1.65 -8.24
C LYS A 92 -0.06 -2.83 -8.71
N ASN A 93 -0.74 -2.66 -9.84
CA ASN A 93 -1.35 -3.78 -10.52
C ASN A 93 -0.31 -4.49 -11.36
N VAL A 94 -0.32 -5.82 -11.34
CA VAL A 94 0.57 -6.67 -12.12
C VAL A 94 -0.24 -7.74 -12.81
N PHE A 95 0.22 -8.17 -13.98
CA PHE A 95 -0.28 -9.40 -14.58
C PHE A 95 0.45 -10.58 -13.97
N GLU A 96 -0.32 -11.52 -13.42
CA GLU A 96 0.19 -12.80 -12.95
C GLU A 96 0.29 -13.79 -14.11
N LYS A 97 0.86 -14.97 -13.86
CA LYS A 97 1.15 -15.95 -14.93
C LYS A 97 -0.13 -16.37 -15.66
N GLU A 98 -1.19 -16.59 -14.91
CA GLU A 98 -2.51 -16.96 -15.42
C GLU A 98 -3.08 -15.85 -16.33
N ASP A 99 -2.81 -14.59 -16.00
CA ASP A 99 -3.22 -13.46 -16.83
C ASP A 99 -2.40 -13.37 -18.12
N VAL A 100 -1.10 -13.64 -18.05
CA VAL A 100 -0.22 -13.71 -19.23
C VAL A 100 -0.71 -14.79 -20.19
N GLU A 101 -1.04 -15.98 -19.70
CA GLU A 101 -1.58 -17.06 -20.52
C GLU A 101 -2.95 -16.69 -21.12
N ARG A 102 -3.80 -15.98 -20.37
CA ARG A 102 -5.05 -15.43 -20.91
C ARG A 102 -4.80 -14.43 -22.03
N ILE A 103 -3.84 -13.51 -21.87
CA ILE A 103 -3.45 -12.56 -22.92
C ILE A 103 -2.98 -13.32 -24.18
N LYS A 104 -2.14 -14.34 -24.03
CA LYS A 104 -1.69 -15.18 -25.14
C LYS A 104 -2.85 -15.84 -25.87
N SER A 105 -3.82 -16.38 -25.13
CA SER A 105 -5.01 -16.99 -25.72
C SER A 105 -5.84 -16.01 -26.57
N TYR A 106 -5.95 -14.74 -26.12
CA TYR A 106 -6.60 -13.70 -26.92
C TYR A 106 -5.83 -13.36 -28.19
N PHE A 107 -4.50 -13.26 -28.14
CA PHE A 107 -3.66 -13.06 -29.33
C PHE A 107 -3.89 -14.19 -30.35
N GLU A 108 -3.86 -15.44 -29.89
CA GLU A 108 -4.04 -16.62 -30.74
C GLU A 108 -5.44 -16.68 -31.36
N SER A 109 -6.47 -16.28 -30.61
CA SER A 109 -7.86 -16.25 -31.10
C SER A 109 -8.09 -15.34 -32.32
N ILE A 110 -7.21 -14.35 -32.51
CA ILE A 110 -7.21 -13.43 -33.67
C ILE A 110 -6.02 -13.68 -34.62
N ALA A 111 -5.40 -14.86 -34.51
CA ALA A 111 -4.25 -15.29 -35.31
C ALA A 111 -3.01 -14.38 -35.20
N TRP A 112 -2.78 -13.77 -34.03
CA TRP A 112 -1.54 -13.04 -33.71
C TRP A 112 -0.54 -13.92 -32.97
N ASP A 113 0.76 -13.64 -33.13
CA ASP A 113 1.83 -14.34 -32.43
C ASP A 113 1.88 -13.98 -30.94
N SER A 114 1.90 -14.99 -30.09
CA SER A 114 1.88 -14.90 -28.62
C SER A 114 3.22 -15.32 -27.98
N LYS A 115 4.15 -15.91 -28.74
CA LYS A 115 5.34 -16.62 -28.22
C LYS A 115 6.23 -15.77 -27.32
N ASN A 116 6.33 -14.48 -27.60
CA ASN A 116 7.22 -13.56 -26.89
C ASN A 116 6.54 -12.82 -25.75
N ILE A 117 5.28 -13.14 -25.40
CA ILE A 117 4.55 -12.49 -24.31
C ILE A 117 4.96 -13.11 -22.96
N ASN A 118 5.32 -12.26 -22.00
CA ASN A 118 5.71 -12.62 -20.64
C ASN A 118 5.24 -11.56 -19.63
N GLU A 119 5.47 -11.78 -18.33
CA GLU A 119 5.03 -10.90 -17.24
C GLU A 119 5.56 -9.46 -17.40
N GLN A 120 6.74 -9.28 -18.00
CA GLN A 120 7.35 -7.96 -18.16
C GLN A 120 6.68 -7.13 -19.28
N ASN A 121 6.22 -7.77 -20.35
CA ASN A 121 5.63 -7.08 -21.51
C ASN A 121 4.10 -7.26 -21.62
N ALA A 122 3.48 -8.05 -20.74
CA ALA A 122 2.04 -8.28 -20.70
C ALA A 122 1.21 -6.98 -20.65
N PRO A 123 1.58 -5.92 -19.90
CA PRO A 123 0.86 -4.64 -19.94
C PRO A 123 0.75 -4.04 -21.35
N PHE A 124 1.83 -4.12 -22.12
CA PHE A 124 1.87 -3.62 -23.50
C PHE A 124 1.06 -4.51 -24.44
N ALA A 125 1.14 -5.84 -24.26
CA ALA A 125 0.35 -6.80 -25.03
C ALA A 125 -1.16 -6.60 -24.79
N ALA A 126 -1.58 -6.42 -23.53
CA ALA A 126 -2.98 -6.13 -23.17
C ALA A 126 -3.47 -4.82 -23.80
N GLN A 127 -2.65 -3.77 -23.81
CA GLN A 127 -3.00 -2.50 -24.45
C GLN A 127 -3.21 -2.66 -25.96
N LYS A 128 -2.37 -3.46 -26.64
CA LYS A 128 -2.55 -3.79 -28.06
C LYS A 128 -3.85 -4.54 -28.32
N LEU A 129 -4.22 -5.50 -27.48
CA LEU A 129 -5.51 -6.19 -27.59
C LEU A 129 -6.68 -5.23 -27.46
N ILE A 130 -6.63 -4.31 -26.48
CA ILE A 130 -7.69 -3.31 -26.28
C ILE A 130 -7.88 -2.46 -27.54
N GLN A 131 -6.78 -1.98 -28.13
CA GLN A 131 -6.83 -1.20 -29.39
C GLN A 131 -7.41 -2.05 -30.53
N ARG A 132 -6.93 -3.29 -30.68
CA ARG A 132 -7.37 -4.18 -31.76
C ARG A 132 -8.84 -4.55 -31.65
N VAL A 133 -9.33 -4.83 -30.44
CA VAL A 133 -10.74 -5.11 -30.19
C VAL A 133 -11.60 -3.88 -30.53
N ALA A 134 -11.15 -2.67 -30.20
CA ALA A 134 -11.86 -1.45 -30.58
C ALA A 134 -11.96 -1.29 -32.11
N GLU A 135 -10.89 -1.59 -32.85
CA GLU A 135 -10.89 -1.59 -34.32
C GLU A 135 -11.82 -2.66 -34.91
N LEU A 136 -11.75 -3.89 -34.43
CA LEU A 136 -12.58 -4.98 -34.94
C LEU A 136 -14.08 -4.72 -34.72
N LYS A 137 -14.42 -4.07 -33.60
CA LYS A 137 -15.78 -3.60 -33.33
C LYS A 137 -16.22 -2.49 -34.27
N SER A 138 -15.35 -1.52 -34.57
CA SER A 138 -15.70 -0.42 -35.48
C SER A 138 -15.88 -0.89 -36.92
N GLN A 139 -15.17 -1.95 -37.31
CA GLN A 139 -15.31 -2.62 -38.61
C GLN A 139 -16.52 -3.57 -38.69
N GLY A 140 -17.23 -3.80 -37.59
CA GLY A 140 -18.35 -4.76 -37.53
C GLY A 140 -17.94 -6.23 -37.60
N ILE A 141 -16.64 -6.53 -37.51
CA ILE A 141 -16.09 -7.90 -37.51
C ILE A 141 -16.33 -8.57 -36.15
N MET A 142 -16.33 -7.78 -35.07
CA MET A 142 -16.53 -8.24 -33.70
C MET A 142 -17.81 -7.64 -33.11
N ALA A 143 -18.49 -8.43 -32.28
CA ALA A 143 -19.70 -7.98 -31.60
C ALA A 143 -19.43 -6.73 -30.74
N LYS A 144 -20.33 -5.75 -30.81
CA LYS A 144 -20.14 -4.45 -30.13
C LYS A 144 -20.02 -4.60 -28.61
N ASP A 145 -20.69 -5.61 -28.06
CA ASP A 145 -20.73 -5.98 -26.64
C ASP A 145 -19.62 -6.93 -26.20
N PHE A 146 -18.77 -7.46 -27.11
CA PHE A 146 -17.62 -8.28 -26.74
C PHE A 146 -16.72 -7.56 -25.72
N GLN A 147 -16.24 -8.23 -24.68
CA GLN A 147 -15.35 -7.62 -23.69
C GLN A 147 -14.11 -8.50 -23.50
N LEU A 148 -12.95 -7.83 -23.44
CA LEU A 148 -11.75 -8.47 -22.92
C LEU A 148 -11.85 -8.52 -21.41
N GLU A 149 -11.73 -9.71 -20.85
CA GLU A 149 -11.62 -9.89 -19.41
C GLU A 149 -10.15 -10.03 -19.04
N PHE A 150 -9.68 -9.10 -18.21
CA PHE A 150 -8.35 -9.13 -17.61
C PHE A 150 -8.51 -9.20 -16.10
N THR A 151 -7.78 -10.12 -15.48
CA THR A 151 -7.51 -10.11 -14.04
C THR A 151 -6.13 -9.52 -13.80
N LEU A 152 -5.93 -8.96 -12.61
CA LEU A 152 -4.68 -8.32 -12.20
C LEU A 152 -4.44 -8.63 -10.74
N GLY A 153 -3.24 -9.08 -10.42
CA GLY A 153 -2.72 -9.11 -9.07
C GLY A 153 -2.43 -7.69 -8.55
N THR A 154 -2.41 -7.51 -7.23
CA THR A 154 -2.00 -6.26 -6.60
C THR A 154 -0.76 -6.50 -5.74
N VAL A 155 0.32 -5.80 -6.04
CA VAL A 155 1.54 -5.82 -5.23
C VAL A 155 1.56 -4.58 -4.31
N PRO A 156 1.84 -4.75 -3.01
CA PRO A 156 1.94 -3.62 -2.10
C PRO A 156 2.98 -2.58 -2.54
N ALA A 157 2.79 -1.33 -2.14
CA ALA A 157 3.80 -0.30 -2.37
C ALA A 157 5.11 -0.62 -1.62
N ARG A 158 6.17 0.15 -1.94
CA ARG A 158 7.45 0.17 -1.21
C ARG A 158 8.24 -1.14 -1.20
N ASP A 159 8.05 -1.96 -2.25
CA ASP A 159 8.68 -3.28 -2.40
C ASP A 159 8.42 -4.20 -1.20
N GLU A 160 7.21 -4.08 -0.64
CA GLU A 160 6.71 -4.92 0.44
C GLU A 160 5.92 -6.10 -0.15
N TYR A 161 5.65 -7.09 0.70
CA TYR A 161 4.98 -8.34 0.34
C TYR A 161 3.80 -8.60 1.27
N GLU A 162 3.02 -9.64 0.96
CA GLU A 162 1.91 -10.06 1.81
C GLU A 162 2.41 -10.62 3.15
N ASN A 163 2.22 -9.86 4.24
CA ASN A 163 2.28 -10.36 5.60
C ASN A 163 1.12 -9.77 6.42
N ALA A 164 0.46 -10.61 7.24
CA ALA A 164 -0.53 -10.20 8.22
C ALA A 164 -0.33 -10.99 9.53
N GLY A 165 -0.64 -10.37 10.66
CA GLY A 165 -0.61 -11.02 11.97
C GLY A 165 0.49 -10.48 12.87
N ILE A 166 1.36 -11.35 13.38
CA ILE A 166 2.33 -11.02 14.43
C ILE A 166 3.30 -9.94 13.96
N MET A 167 3.74 -10.02 12.70
CA MET A 167 4.70 -9.07 12.16
C MET A 167 4.17 -7.63 12.10
N SER A 168 2.88 -7.44 11.78
CA SER A 168 2.27 -6.11 11.85
C SER A 168 2.20 -5.60 13.28
N ALA A 169 1.85 -6.47 14.26
CA ALA A 169 1.83 -6.09 15.68
C ALA A 169 3.23 -5.70 16.19
N ILE A 170 4.28 -6.38 15.73
CA ILE A 170 5.66 -6.04 16.07
C ILE A 170 6.04 -4.65 15.55
N ASP A 171 5.54 -4.22 14.39
CA ASP A 171 5.78 -2.86 13.90
C ASP A 171 5.21 -1.80 14.85
N TYR A 172 4.05 -2.04 15.44
CA TYR A 172 3.49 -1.15 16.48
C TYR A 172 4.38 -1.11 17.72
N ILE A 173 4.89 -2.26 18.16
CA ILE A 173 5.80 -2.36 19.32
C ILE A 173 7.12 -1.62 19.02
N ASN A 174 7.68 -1.75 17.82
CA ASN A 174 8.89 -1.04 17.42
C ASN A 174 8.69 0.48 17.34
N ALA A 175 7.53 0.93 16.84
CA ALA A 175 7.16 2.34 16.88
C ALA A 175 7.06 2.85 18.33
N LEU A 176 6.44 2.09 19.24
CA LEU A 176 6.37 2.42 20.66
C LEU A 176 7.76 2.50 21.30
N LYS A 177 8.61 1.50 21.08
CA LYS A 177 9.97 1.45 21.62
C LYS A 177 10.81 2.65 21.15
N HIS A 178 10.73 3.00 19.88
CA HIS A 178 11.42 4.19 19.36
C HIS A 178 10.83 5.48 19.94
N LEU A 179 9.49 5.54 20.10
CA LEU A 179 8.82 6.70 20.67
C LEU A 179 9.22 6.93 22.15
N ASP A 180 9.35 5.87 22.94
CA ASP A 180 9.82 5.91 24.33
C ASP A 180 11.25 6.48 24.43
N GLN A 181 12.13 6.10 23.51
CA GLN A 181 13.51 6.62 23.46
C GLN A 181 13.57 8.13 23.19
N ILE A 182 12.66 8.67 22.38
CA ILE A 182 12.68 10.09 22.00
C ILE A 182 11.83 10.98 22.93
N ILE A 183 10.82 10.41 23.59
CA ILE A 183 9.96 11.12 24.55
C ILE A 183 10.54 11.06 25.98
N GLY A 184 11.46 10.13 26.22
CA GLY A 184 12.23 10.05 27.46
C GLY A 184 11.71 8.97 28.39
N GLY A 185 12.23 7.76 28.21
CA GLY A 185 12.44 6.82 29.30
C GLY A 185 13.41 7.43 30.33
N GLY A 186 12.88 8.24 31.24
CA GLY A 186 13.58 8.83 32.38
C GLY A 186 14.47 10.04 32.07
N GLY A 187 13.95 11.27 32.28
CA GLY A 187 14.80 12.36 32.73
C GLY A 187 14.83 13.68 31.97
N VAL A 188 14.03 13.91 30.93
CA VAL A 188 13.87 15.27 30.39
C VAL A 188 12.40 15.56 30.10
N ALA A 189 11.81 16.35 31.00
CA ALA A 189 10.42 16.78 30.94
C ALA A 189 10.17 17.72 29.75
N PHE A 190 8.99 17.57 29.15
CA PHE A 190 8.30 18.64 28.44
C PHE A 190 7.88 19.75 29.41
#